data_AF-A0A7C0TY49-F1
#
_entry.id   AF-A0A7C0TY49-F1
#
_cell.length_a   1.000
_cell.length_b   1.000
_cell.length_c   1.000
_cell.angle_alpha   90.00
_cell.angle_beta   90.00
_cell.angle_gamma   90.00
#
_symmetry.space_group_name_H-M   'P 1'
#
loop_
_entity.id
_entity.type
_entity.pdbx_description
1 polymer ?
#
loop_
_entity_poly.entity_id
_entity_poly.type
_entity_poly.pdbx_seq_one_letter_code
_entity_poly.pdbx_strand_id
1 'polypeptide(L)'
;CKASGEECGVAEGIRYDPAAKEFSAEMAKLADIVRSLADKYGKDKVGVLVISFEEIAAIFAAAKAHPILSEVKWQGSDGTAGVAVLTKDPELAEFAIKVKFLNTIAAPGQSPFTEKVRKYVLEKLGREPEAYAYFAYDALWVIALALEAVDSYDPEAVKNIIPSILKHYLGASGYFTLDENGDRATGDYDLLIVRKVEGKYIWDKAGVFRAATGKVEWAPWWTGG
;
A
#
# COMPACT_ATOMS: atom_id res chain seq x y z
N CYS A 1 20.81 2.10 -7.29
CA CYS A 1 19.72 1.27 -7.81
C CYS A 1 19.64 1.49 -9.31
N LYS A 2 19.71 0.44 -10.12
CA LYS A 2 19.36 0.57 -11.54
C LYS A 2 17.86 0.87 -11.63
N ALA A 3 17.43 1.57 -12.67
CA ALA A 3 16.01 1.82 -12.93
C ALA A 3 15.17 0.53 -13.13
N SER A 4 15.81 -0.64 -13.24
CA SER A 4 15.23 -1.95 -13.50
C SER A 4 14.83 -2.75 -12.25
N GLY A 5 15.01 -2.23 -11.03
CA GLY A 5 14.58 -2.95 -9.80
C GLY A 5 15.50 -4.09 -9.35
N GLU A 6 16.72 -4.19 -9.87
CA GLU A 6 17.74 -5.12 -9.35
C GLU A 6 18.27 -4.68 -7.97
N GLU A 7 18.65 -5.66 -7.13
CA GLU A 7 19.00 -5.52 -5.71
C GLU A 7 19.87 -4.29 -5.41
N CYS A 8 19.31 -3.38 -4.62
CA CYS A 8 20.05 -2.40 -3.85
C CYS A 8 20.56 -3.11 -2.60
N GLY A 9 21.78 -2.80 -2.13
CA GLY A 9 22.25 -3.37 -0.85
C GLY A 9 21.27 -3.02 0.27
N VAL A 10 20.66 -4.03 0.88
CA VAL A 10 19.79 -3.88 2.05
C VAL A 10 20.68 -3.94 3.29
N ALA A 11 20.76 -2.84 4.03
CA ALA A 11 21.41 -2.85 5.34
C ALA A 11 20.57 -3.65 6.34
N GLU A 12 21.22 -4.21 7.36
CA GLU A 12 20.49 -4.81 8.47
C GLU A 12 19.57 -3.76 9.10
N GLY A 13 18.26 -4.04 9.05
CA GLY A 13 17.23 -3.12 9.53
C GLY A 13 17.06 -3.17 11.05
N ILE A 14 16.21 -2.29 11.57
CA ILE A 14 15.86 -2.25 12.98
C ILE A 14 14.54 -3.00 13.19
N ARG A 15 14.52 -3.91 14.17
CA ARG A 15 13.28 -4.47 14.71
C ARG A 15 12.76 -3.58 15.83
N TYR A 16 11.45 -3.48 15.94
CA TYR A 16 10.77 -2.77 17.01
C TYR A 16 9.56 -3.57 17.49
N ASP A 17 9.08 -3.26 18.69
CA ASP A 17 7.83 -3.80 19.21
C ASP A 17 6.65 -2.99 18.65
N PRO A 18 5.75 -3.57 17.84
CA PRO A 18 4.60 -2.84 17.29
C PRO A 18 3.59 -2.40 18.36
N ALA A 19 3.66 -2.94 19.58
CA ALA A 19 2.85 -2.49 20.71
C ALA A 19 3.49 -1.32 21.48
N ALA A 20 4.73 -0.93 21.16
CA ALA A 20 5.39 0.21 21.77
C ALA A 20 4.67 1.51 21.40
N LYS A 21 4.70 2.48 22.32
CA LYS A 21 4.07 3.79 22.13
C LYS A 21 5.07 4.88 21.74
N GLU A 22 6.36 4.59 21.87
CA GLU A 22 7.45 5.54 21.66
C GLU A 22 8.59 4.83 20.93
N PHE A 23 9.26 5.55 20.03
CA PHE A 23 10.25 4.97 19.10
C PHE A 23 11.58 5.74 19.06
N SER A 24 11.88 6.53 20.10
CA SER A 24 13.07 7.40 20.11
C SER A 24 14.39 6.61 20.03
N ALA A 25 14.48 5.45 20.69
CA ALA A 25 15.69 4.64 20.67
C ALA A 25 15.92 4.00 19.28
N GLU A 26 14.85 3.56 18.64
CA GLU A 26 14.82 3.01 17.29
C GLU A 26 15.20 4.09 16.27
N MET A 27 14.64 5.30 16.39
CA MET A 27 14.95 6.41 15.49
C MET A 27 16.38 6.94 15.66
N ALA A 28 16.94 6.92 16.87
CA ALA A 28 18.35 7.24 17.08
C ALA A 28 19.27 6.24 16.36
N LYS A 29 19.01 4.94 16.52
CA LYS A 29 19.75 3.88 15.80
C LYS A 29 19.59 4.01 14.29
N LEU A 30 18.36 4.28 13.81
CA LEU A 30 18.08 4.46 12.39
C LEU A 30 18.87 5.66 11.84
N ALA A 31 18.90 6.77 12.58
CA ALA A 31 19.64 7.96 12.20
C ALA A 31 21.14 7.69 12.04
N ASP A 32 21.74 6.89 12.92
CA ASP A 32 23.16 6.52 12.83
C ASP A 32 23.45 5.64 11.61
N ILE A 33 22.60 4.65 11.33
CA ILE A 33 22.69 3.80 10.12
C ILE A 33 22.57 4.66 8.86
N VAL A 34 21.52 5.48 8.78
CA VAL A 34 21.25 6.33 7.61
C VAL A 34 22.38 7.33 7.42
N ARG A 35 22.91 7.94 8.48
CA ARG A 35 24.05 8.85 8.40
C ARG A 35 25.29 8.16 7.83
N SER A 36 25.66 6.99 8.38
CA SER A 36 26.81 6.22 7.90
C SER A 36 26.67 5.85 6.42
N LEU A 37 25.49 5.41 5.99
CA LEU A 37 25.23 5.08 4.59
C LEU A 37 25.22 6.33 3.70
N ALA A 38 24.64 7.44 4.17
CA ALA A 38 24.58 8.69 3.43
C ALA A 38 25.96 9.31 3.24
N ASP A 39 26.85 9.23 4.24
CA ASP A 39 28.24 9.68 4.15
C ASP A 39 29.02 8.87 3.11
N LYS A 40 28.69 7.58 2.97
CA LYS A 40 29.37 6.66 2.03
C LYS A 40 28.83 6.74 0.61
N TYR A 41 27.52 6.88 0.43
CA TYR A 41 26.84 6.70 -0.86
C TYR A 41 26.12 7.95 -1.37
N GLY A 42 25.93 8.96 -0.52
CA GLY A 42 25.10 10.13 -0.80
C GLY A 42 23.65 9.95 -0.35
N LYS A 43 23.05 11.02 0.17
CA LYS A 43 21.67 11.03 0.70
C LYS A 43 20.63 10.65 -0.35
N ASP A 44 20.86 10.98 -1.62
CA ASP A 44 19.96 10.65 -2.73
C ASP A 44 20.01 9.16 -3.14
N LYS A 45 20.99 8.40 -2.63
CA LYS A 45 21.16 6.96 -2.84
C LYS A 45 20.72 6.11 -1.65
N VAL A 46 20.33 6.73 -0.54
CA VAL A 46 19.87 6.07 0.68
C VAL A 46 18.39 6.35 0.89
N GLY A 47 17.65 5.35 1.34
CA GLY A 47 16.24 5.49 1.69
C GLY A 47 15.89 4.56 2.85
N VAL A 48 14.72 4.81 3.43
CA VAL A 48 14.16 4.02 4.53
C VAL A 48 12.93 3.30 4.04
N LEU A 49 12.90 1.97 4.17
CA LEU A 49 11.68 1.19 4.08
C LEU A 49 11.15 0.98 5.50
N VAL A 50 9.94 1.47 5.77
CA VAL A 50 9.25 1.27 7.05
C VAL A 50 8.06 0.34 6.83
N ILE A 51 8.09 -0.79 7.51
CA ILE A 51 6.97 -1.74 7.56
C ILE A 51 6.29 -1.55 8.91
N SER A 52 5.12 -0.93 8.90
CA SER A 52 4.35 -0.53 10.08
C SER A 52 2.87 -0.36 9.73
N PHE A 53 2.05 -0.07 10.73
CA PHE A 53 0.66 0.37 10.58
C PHE A 53 0.49 1.81 11.12
N GLU A 54 -0.49 2.02 11.99
CA GLU A 54 -0.85 3.31 12.60
C GLU A 54 0.30 3.89 13.47
N GLU A 55 1.19 3.05 13.99
CA GLU A 55 2.38 3.46 14.75
C GLU A 55 3.38 4.29 13.92
N ILE A 56 3.21 4.35 12.59
CA ILE A 56 3.95 5.27 11.72
C ILE A 56 3.91 6.72 12.22
N ALA A 57 2.81 7.12 12.88
CA ALA A 57 2.66 8.45 13.44
C ALA A 57 3.69 8.73 14.55
N ALA A 58 3.85 7.78 15.48
CA ALA A 58 4.82 7.90 16.57
C ALA A 58 6.26 7.73 16.05
N ILE A 59 6.47 6.86 15.05
CA ILE A 59 7.75 6.72 14.35
C ILE A 59 8.16 8.05 13.71
N PHE A 60 7.26 8.72 12.97
CA PHE A 60 7.53 10.02 12.36
C PHE A 60 7.76 11.12 13.39
N ALA A 61 6.96 11.14 14.46
CA ALA A 61 7.15 12.09 15.56
C ALA A 61 8.57 11.97 16.16
N ALA A 62 9.04 10.75 16.40
CA ALA A 62 10.38 10.48 16.89
C ALA A 62 11.47 10.80 15.84
N ALA A 63 11.22 10.49 14.56
CA ALA A 63 12.18 10.71 13.47
C ALA A 63 12.51 12.20 13.27
N LYS A 64 11.57 13.11 13.58
CA LYS A 64 11.77 14.57 13.48
C LYS A 64 12.90 15.10 14.37
N ALA A 65 13.28 14.38 15.43
CA ALA A 65 14.42 14.74 16.27
C ALA A 65 15.78 14.51 15.57
N HIS A 66 15.80 13.83 14.42
CA HIS A 66 17.02 13.44 13.70
C HIS A 66 17.02 14.02 12.28
N PRO A 67 17.70 15.16 12.01
CA PRO A 67 17.64 15.84 10.72
C PRO A 67 17.90 14.95 9.50
N ILE A 68 18.87 14.04 9.59
CA ILE A 68 19.24 13.10 8.52
C ILE A 68 18.06 12.23 8.05
N LEU A 69 17.13 11.88 8.95
CA LEU A 69 15.95 11.07 8.62
C LEU A 69 14.93 11.84 7.78
N SER A 70 14.97 13.17 7.83
CA SER A 70 14.12 14.05 7.01
C SER A 70 14.75 14.43 5.66
N GLU A 71 15.97 13.95 5.38
CA GLU A 71 16.77 14.30 4.19
C GLU A 71 16.91 13.14 3.20
N VAL A 72 16.40 11.96 3.57
CA VAL A 72 16.35 10.77 2.71
C VAL A 72 14.91 10.42 2.37
N LYS A 73 14.71 9.62 1.31
CA LYS A 73 13.38 9.17 0.92
C LYS A 73 12.89 8.06 1.83
N TRP A 74 11.59 8.05 2.12
CA TRP A 74 10.95 6.95 2.83
C TRP A 74 9.94 6.23 1.93
N GLN A 75 9.81 4.93 2.13
CA GLN A 75 8.80 4.09 1.51
C GLN A 75 8.08 3.30 2.61
N GLY A 76 6.77 3.25 2.49
CA GLY A 76 5.90 2.46 3.36
C GLY A 76 5.33 1.25 2.63
N SER A 77 4.24 0.74 3.18
CA SER A 77 3.54 -0.45 2.70
C SER A 77 2.03 -0.21 2.66
N ASP A 78 1.26 -1.27 2.45
CA ASP A 78 -0.19 -1.23 2.51
C ASP A 78 -0.68 -0.90 3.93
N GLY A 79 0.06 -1.30 4.96
CA GLY A 79 -0.23 -0.98 6.36
C GLY A 79 -0.17 0.53 6.68
N THR A 80 0.61 1.31 5.93
CA THR A 80 0.73 2.76 6.11
C THR A 80 -0.03 3.57 5.05
N ALA A 81 -0.47 2.92 3.98
CA ALA A 81 -1.26 3.55 2.92
C ALA A 81 -2.63 3.99 3.46
N GLY A 82 -2.93 5.28 3.37
CA GLY A 82 -4.24 5.79 3.81
C GLY A 82 -4.38 6.03 5.31
N VAL A 83 -3.34 5.85 6.12
CA VAL A 83 -3.35 6.14 7.56
C VAL A 83 -3.82 7.58 7.80
N ALA A 84 -4.95 7.72 8.51
CA ALA A 84 -5.71 8.96 8.54
C ALA A 84 -5.01 10.09 9.30
N VAL A 85 -4.18 9.76 10.30
CA VAL A 85 -3.47 10.77 11.09
C VAL A 85 -2.44 11.54 10.26
N LEU A 86 -1.87 10.92 9.21
CA LEU A 86 -0.90 11.56 8.32
C LEU A 86 -1.50 12.66 7.43
N THR A 87 -2.81 12.84 7.41
CA THR A 87 -3.49 13.98 6.74
C THR A 87 -4.20 14.91 7.73
N LYS A 88 -4.37 14.50 8.98
CA LYS A 88 -5.03 15.28 10.03
C LYS A 88 -4.05 16.10 10.86
N ASP A 89 -2.85 15.58 11.09
CA ASP A 89 -1.77 16.30 11.77
C ASP A 89 -0.88 17.01 10.75
N PRO A 90 -0.84 18.36 10.73
CA PRO A 90 -0.03 19.10 9.78
C PRO A 90 1.47 18.81 9.86
N GLU A 91 2.02 18.55 11.04
CA GLU A 91 3.46 18.33 11.19
C GLU A 91 3.86 16.95 10.66
N LEU A 92 3.02 15.94 10.87
CA LEU A 92 3.22 14.60 10.29
C LEU A 92 3.02 14.60 8.78
N ALA A 93 2.01 15.33 8.29
CA ALA A 93 1.75 15.49 6.87
C ALA A 93 2.94 16.14 6.14
N GLU A 94 3.48 17.23 6.70
CA GLU A 94 4.64 17.92 6.12
C GLU A 94 5.90 17.05 6.20
N PHE A 95 6.08 16.23 7.25
CA PHE A 95 7.17 15.24 7.27
C PHE A 95 7.00 14.20 6.16
N ALA A 96 5.81 13.60 6.02
CA ALA A 96 5.50 12.61 4.98
C ALA A 96 5.75 13.16 3.57
N ILE A 97 5.34 14.40 3.31
CA ILE A 97 5.60 15.12 2.05
C ILE A 97 7.10 15.31 1.84
N LYS A 98 7.81 15.81 2.87
CA LYS A 98 9.25 16.11 2.81
C LYS A 98 10.08 14.88 2.44
N VAL A 99 9.78 13.73 3.04
CA VAL A 99 10.50 12.47 2.80
C VAL A 99 9.98 11.70 1.58
N LYS A 100 9.03 12.27 0.82
CA LYS A 100 8.39 11.61 -0.34
C LYS A 100 7.83 10.23 0.03
N PHE A 101 7.12 10.14 1.16
CA PHE A 101 6.64 8.88 1.74
C PHE A 101 5.65 8.16 0.81
N LEU A 102 6.17 7.24 0.01
CA LEU A 102 5.42 6.49 -0.99
C LEU A 102 4.99 5.14 -0.43
N ASN A 103 3.71 4.81 -0.59
CA ASN A 103 3.09 3.65 0.04
C ASN A 103 2.44 2.79 -1.04
N THR A 104 2.83 1.53 -1.12
CA THR A 104 2.26 0.57 -2.07
C THR A 104 1.03 -0.08 -1.45
N ILE A 105 -0.11 -0.06 -2.13
CA ILE A 105 -1.31 -0.81 -1.74
C ILE A 105 -1.90 -1.49 -2.97
N ALA A 106 -2.51 -2.66 -2.80
CA ALA A 106 -3.16 -3.34 -3.92
C ALA A 106 -4.20 -2.44 -4.60
N ALA A 107 -4.18 -2.39 -5.93
CA ALA A 107 -5.12 -1.62 -6.72
C ALA A 107 -6.23 -2.55 -7.26
N PRO A 108 -7.44 -2.53 -6.68
CA PRO A 108 -8.54 -3.30 -7.23
C PRO A 108 -8.90 -2.78 -8.62
N GLY A 109 -9.15 -3.70 -9.55
CA GLY A 109 -9.71 -3.38 -10.84
C GLY A 109 -11.06 -2.67 -10.71
N GLN A 110 -11.42 -1.90 -11.72
CA GLN A 110 -12.67 -1.14 -11.74
C GLN A 110 -13.73 -1.91 -12.54
N SER A 111 -14.96 -1.88 -12.06
CA SER A 111 -16.14 -2.39 -12.73
C SER A 111 -17.39 -1.60 -12.32
N PRO A 112 -18.54 -1.79 -12.99
CA PRO A 112 -19.81 -1.22 -12.53
C PRO A 112 -20.19 -1.63 -11.09
N PHE A 113 -19.66 -2.75 -10.58
CA PHE A 113 -19.90 -3.20 -9.21
C PHE A 113 -19.01 -2.49 -8.17
N THR A 114 -17.84 -1.98 -8.57
CA THR A 114 -16.94 -1.21 -7.69
C THR A 114 -17.69 -0.05 -7.03
N GLU A 115 -18.35 0.79 -7.83
CA GLU A 115 -19.04 1.97 -7.30
C GLU A 115 -20.27 1.60 -6.47
N LYS A 116 -20.91 0.46 -6.75
CA LYS A 116 -22.01 -0.07 -5.93
C LYS A 116 -21.52 -0.45 -4.54
N VAL A 117 -20.41 -1.21 -4.45
CA VAL A 117 -19.81 -1.58 -3.17
C VAL A 117 -19.31 -0.34 -2.43
N ARG A 118 -18.65 0.59 -3.14
CA ARG A 118 -18.17 1.86 -2.58
C ARG A 118 -19.29 2.66 -1.91
N LYS A 119 -20.37 2.93 -2.64
CA LYS A 119 -21.52 3.68 -2.11
C LYS A 119 -22.14 3.01 -0.90
N TYR A 120 -22.29 1.68 -0.93
CA TYR A 120 -22.84 0.92 0.19
C TYR A 120 -21.96 1.03 1.44
N VAL A 121 -20.65 0.83 1.30
CA VAL A 121 -19.70 0.95 2.42
C VAL A 121 -19.70 2.37 2.98
N LEU A 122 -19.67 3.38 2.11
CA LEU A 122 -19.70 4.78 2.52
C LEU A 122 -20.98 5.14 3.28
N GLU A 123 -22.15 4.70 2.80
CA GLU A 123 -23.43 4.92 3.47
C GLU A 123 -23.46 4.26 4.87
N LYS A 124 -22.95 3.02 4.99
CA LYS A 124 -23.02 2.27 6.25
C LYS A 124 -21.96 2.66 7.26
N LEU A 125 -20.76 3.01 6.82
CA LEU A 125 -19.59 3.20 7.69
C LEU A 125 -19.07 4.65 7.71
N GLY A 126 -19.56 5.52 6.84
CA GLY A 126 -19.13 6.92 6.77
C GLY A 126 -17.67 7.11 6.31
N ARG A 127 -17.06 6.07 5.72
CA ARG A 127 -15.68 6.09 5.22
C ARG A 127 -15.56 5.37 3.90
N GLU A 128 -14.55 5.73 3.12
CA GLU A 128 -14.20 5.02 1.90
C GLU A 128 -13.75 3.58 2.23
N PRO A 129 -14.13 2.57 1.43
CA PRO A 129 -13.56 1.23 1.52
C PRO A 129 -12.09 1.24 1.11
N GLU A 130 -11.28 0.49 1.84
CA GLU A 130 -9.93 0.13 1.43
C GLU A 130 -9.97 -0.92 0.30
N ALA A 131 -8.84 -1.08 -0.40
CA ALA A 131 -8.68 -2.02 -1.50
C ALA A 131 -9.17 -3.45 -1.17
N TYR A 132 -8.83 -3.93 0.02
CA TYR A 132 -9.14 -5.28 0.48
C TYR A 132 -10.64 -5.53 0.69
N ALA A 133 -11.46 -4.49 0.89
CA ALA A 133 -12.91 -4.65 0.99
C ALA A 133 -13.51 -5.17 -0.31
N TYR A 134 -13.00 -4.74 -1.46
CA TYR A 134 -13.45 -5.22 -2.77
C TYR A 134 -13.01 -6.67 -3.03
N PHE A 135 -11.82 -7.04 -2.60
CA PHE A 135 -11.34 -8.43 -2.72
C PHE A 135 -12.15 -9.39 -1.83
N ALA A 136 -12.43 -8.98 -0.59
CA ALA A 136 -13.25 -9.77 0.33
C ALA A 136 -14.69 -9.93 -0.21
N TYR A 137 -15.26 -8.87 -0.78
CA TYR A 137 -16.57 -8.91 -1.43
C TYR A 137 -16.60 -9.93 -2.57
N ASP A 138 -15.60 -9.89 -3.45
CA ASP A 138 -15.53 -10.80 -4.58
C ASP A 138 -15.28 -12.25 -4.17
N ALA A 139 -14.39 -12.47 -3.19
CA ALA A 139 -14.12 -13.80 -2.66
C ALA A 139 -15.40 -14.47 -2.12
N LEU A 140 -16.21 -13.73 -1.36
CA LEU A 140 -17.48 -14.23 -0.84
C LEU A 140 -18.44 -14.63 -1.98
N TRP A 141 -18.58 -13.77 -2.99
CA TRP A 141 -19.47 -14.04 -4.13
C TRP A 141 -19.02 -15.24 -4.95
N VAL A 142 -17.71 -15.38 -5.19
CA VAL A 142 -17.17 -16.52 -5.94
C VAL A 142 -17.41 -17.82 -5.18
N ILE A 143 -17.23 -17.84 -3.86
CA ILE A 143 -17.53 -19.02 -3.03
C ILE A 143 -19.03 -19.33 -3.05
N ALA A 144 -19.90 -18.33 -2.93
CA ALA A 144 -21.35 -18.53 -2.98
C ALA A 144 -21.81 -19.12 -4.33
N LEU A 145 -21.29 -18.60 -5.44
CA LEU A 145 -21.56 -19.12 -6.78
C LEU A 145 -21.00 -20.53 -6.98
N ALA A 146 -19.85 -20.85 -6.40
CA ALA A 146 -19.27 -22.18 -6.45
C ALA A 146 -20.11 -23.20 -5.68
N LEU A 147 -20.58 -22.85 -4.48
CA LEU A 147 -21.50 -23.67 -3.69
C LEU A 147 -22.81 -23.93 -4.43
N GLU A 148 -23.40 -22.88 -5.01
CA GLU A 148 -24.62 -22.99 -5.82
C GLU A 148 -24.42 -23.91 -7.03
N ALA A 149 -23.28 -23.77 -7.74
CA ALA A 149 -23.00 -24.58 -8.93
C ALA A 149 -22.74 -26.05 -8.61
N VAL A 150 -22.19 -26.35 -7.44
CA VAL A 150 -21.88 -27.71 -6.98
C VAL A 150 -23.09 -28.38 -6.32
N ASP A 151 -24.03 -27.61 -5.76
CA ASP A 151 -25.17 -28.08 -4.98
C ASP A 151 -24.76 -29.02 -3.83
N SER A 152 -23.60 -28.75 -3.23
CA SER A 152 -23.08 -29.48 -2.08
C SER A 152 -22.05 -28.65 -1.31
N TYR A 153 -21.74 -29.08 -0.09
CA TYR A 153 -20.70 -28.49 0.76
C TYR A 153 -19.35 -29.24 0.68
N ASP A 154 -19.12 -30.04 -0.38
CA ASP A 154 -17.82 -30.70 -0.57
C ASP A 154 -16.73 -29.66 -0.90
N PRO A 155 -15.74 -29.44 -0.02
CA PRO A 155 -14.74 -28.40 -0.21
C PRO A 155 -13.86 -28.63 -1.44
N GLU A 156 -13.59 -29.88 -1.83
CA GLU A 156 -12.78 -30.16 -3.02
C GLU A 156 -13.58 -29.87 -4.30
N ALA A 157 -14.86 -30.26 -4.33
CA ALA A 157 -15.74 -29.93 -5.45
C ALA A 157 -15.91 -28.41 -5.61
N VAL A 158 -16.13 -27.69 -4.51
CA VAL A 158 -16.23 -26.22 -4.48
C VAL A 158 -14.93 -25.57 -4.96
N LYS A 159 -13.77 -26.02 -4.48
CA LYS A 159 -12.47 -25.53 -4.95
C LYS A 159 -12.29 -25.73 -6.45
N ASN A 160 -12.60 -26.93 -6.95
CA ASN A 160 -12.35 -27.31 -8.34
C ASN A 160 -13.23 -26.56 -9.35
N ILE A 161 -14.42 -26.07 -8.95
CA ILE A 161 -15.29 -25.31 -9.85
C ILE A 161 -14.92 -23.82 -9.95
N ILE A 162 -14.20 -23.26 -8.97
CA ILE A 162 -13.86 -21.82 -8.91
C ILE A 162 -13.25 -21.29 -10.22
N PRO A 163 -12.25 -21.96 -10.85
CA PRO A 163 -11.70 -21.47 -12.12
C PRO A 163 -12.74 -21.36 -13.24
N SER A 164 -13.78 -22.20 -13.24
CA SER A 164 -14.88 -22.12 -14.19
C SER A 164 -15.82 -20.95 -13.90
N ILE A 165 -16.12 -20.70 -12.62
CA ILE A 165 -16.90 -19.52 -12.20
C ILE A 165 -16.18 -18.23 -12.62
N LEU A 166 -14.88 -18.13 -12.37
CA LEU A 166 -14.10 -16.92 -12.64
C LEU A 166 -14.04 -16.54 -14.12
N LYS A 167 -14.16 -17.50 -15.05
CA LYS A 167 -14.25 -17.20 -16.50
C LYS A 167 -15.41 -16.28 -16.86
N HIS A 168 -16.48 -16.29 -16.05
CA HIS A 168 -17.71 -15.54 -16.31
C HIS A 168 -18.02 -14.52 -15.20
N TYR A 169 -17.10 -14.35 -14.23
CA TYR A 169 -17.29 -13.47 -13.09
C TYR A 169 -16.62 -12.11 -13.34
N LEU A 170 -17.41 -11.04 -13.23
CA LEU A 170 -16.91 -9.67 -13.13
C LEU A 170 -17.27 -9.13 -11.75
N GLY A 171 -16.26 -8.98 -10.88
CA GLY A 171 -16.44 -8.57 -9.50
C GLY A 171 -16.30 -7.06 -9.28
N ALA A 172 -16.49 -6.63 -8.03
CA ALA A 172 -16.26 -5.27 -7.57
C ALA A 172 -14.78 -4.86 -7.58
N SER A 173 -13.87 -5.82 -7.67
CA SER A 173 -12.43 -5.61 -7.89
C SER A 173 -11.98 -5.86 -9.33
N GLY A 174 -12.92 -5.82 -10.27
CA GLY A 174 -12.68 -6.03 -11.69
C GLY A 174 -12.63 -7.50 -12.09
N TYR A 175 -12.08 -7.75 -13.27
CA TYR A 175 -11.83 -9.10 -13.77
C TYR A 175 -10.52 -9.64 -13.19
N PHE A 176 -10.52 -10.90 -12.77
CA PHE A 176 -9.33 -11.59 -12.30
C PHE A 176 -9.43 -13.10 -12.56
N THR A 177 -8.27 -13.73 -12.69
CA THR A 177 -8.11 -15.19 -12.72
C THR A 177 -7.20 -15.62 -11.58
N LEU A 178 -7.16 -16.92 -11.31
CA LEU A 178 -6.19 -17.49 -10.38
C LEU A 178 -5.01 -18.12 -11.13
N ASP A 179 -3.84 -18.14 -10.52
CA ASP A 179 -2.69 -18.91 -10.97
C ASP A 179 -2.79 -20.37 -10.50
N GLU A 180 -1.73 -21.14 -10.75
CA GLU A 180 -1.65 -22.56 -10.37
C GLU A 180 -1.67 -22.80 -8.85
N ASN A 181 -1.34 -21.79 -8.05
CA ASN A 181 -1.35 -21.85 -6.59
C ASN A 181 -2.70 -21.42 -5.99
N GLY A 182 -3.61 -20.90 -6.83
CA GLY A 182 -4.90 -20.37 -6.39
C GLY A 182 -4.84 -18.91 -5.96
N ASP A 183 -3.74 -18.21 -6.24
CA ASP A 183 -3.59 -16.78 -5.99
C ASP A 183 -4.09 -15.98 -7.19
N ARG A 184 -4.43 -14.70 -7.01
CA ARG A 184 -4.74 -13.85 -8.16
C ARG A 184 -3.54 -13.80 -9.11
N ALA A 185 -3.76 -14.19 -10.37
CA ALA A 185 -2.69 -14.32 -11.37
C ALA A 185 -1.98 -13.00 -11.69
N THR A 186 -2.62 -11.87 -11.42
CA THR A 186 -2.06 -10.53 -11.58
C THR A 186 -2.51 -9.62 -10.45
N GLY A 187 -1.65 -8.69 -10.04
CA GLY A 187 -1.98 -7.65 -9.06
C GLY A 187 -1.40 -6.31 -9.47
N ASP A 188 -2.26 -5.34 -9.74
CA ASP A 188 -1.87 -3.94 -9.86
C ASP A 188 -1.68 -3.34 -8.45
N TYR A 189 -0.86 -2.30 -8.35
CA TYR A 189 -0.61 -1.60 -7.07
C TYR A 189 -0.71 -0.09 -7.24
N ASP A 190 -1.50 0.55 -6.40
CA ASP A 190 -1.54 2.00 -6.27
C ASP A 190 -0.34 2.45 -5.42
N LEU A 191 0.28 3.56 -5.84
CA LEU A 191 1.39 4.22 -5.13
C LEU A 191 0.86 5.50 -4.50
N LEU A 192 0.50 5.42 -3.22
CA LEU A 192 -0.13 6.53 -2.49
C LEU A 192 0.91 7.38 -1.76
N ILE A 193 0.66 8.68 -1.73
CA ILE A 193 1.43 9.64 -0.95
C ILE A 193 0.48 10.61 -0.24
N VAL A 194 0.98 11.28 0.79
CA VAL A 194 0.35 12.51 1.28
C VAL A 194 0.78 13.68 0.40
N ARG A 195 -0.16 14.55 0.03
CA ARG A 195 0.13 15.85 -0.59
C ARG A 195 -0.82 16.94 -0.12
N LYS A 196 -0.38 18.18 -0.31
CA LYS A 196 -1.17 19.38 0.00
C LYS A 196 -1.89 19.87 -1.27
N VAL A 197 -3.21 19.93 -1.23
CA VAL A 197 -4.07 20.43 -2.30
C VAL A 197 -5.01 21.47 -1.71
N GLU A 198 -4.98 22.69 -2.23
CA GLU A 198 -5.85 23.80 -1.78
C GLU A 198 -5.79 24.02 -0.26
N GLY A 199 -4.60 23.91 0.32
CA GLY A 199 -4.36 24.09 1.76
C GLY A 199 -4.76 22.89 2.64
N LYS A 200 -5.29 21.80 2.07
CA LYS A 200 -5.66 20.58 2.78
C LYS A 200 -4.67 19.46 2.48
N TYR A 201 -4.34 18.65 3.49
CA TYR A 201 -3.57 17.43 3.27
C TYR A 201 -4.52 16.30 2.89
N ILE A 202 -4.17 15.58 1.82
CA ILE A 202 -4.92 14.43 1.34
C ILE A 202 -3.96 13.30 1.03
N TRP A 203 -4.49 12.08 1.10
CA TRP A 203 -3.88 10.94 0.42
C TRP A 203 -4.25 11.03 -1.06
N ASP A 204 -3.26 10.97 -1.92
CA ASP A 204 -3.43 11.00 -3.38
C ASP A 204 -2.53 9.97 -4.04
N LYS A 205 -2.87 9.64 -5.28
CA LYS A 205 -2.19 8.62 -6.05
C LYS A 205 -1.07 9.20 -6.90
N ALA A 206 0.18 8.94 -6.50
CA ALA A 206 1.36 9.32 -7.25
C ALA A 206 1.59 8.45 -8.50
N GLY A 207 1.09 7.21 -8.50
CA GLY A 207 1.15 6.33 -9.66
C GLY A 207 0.46 5.00 -9.46
N VAL A 208 0.46 4.17 -10.50
CA VAL A 208 -0.07 2.80 -10.49
C VAL A 208 0.95 1.88 -11.13
N PHE A 209 1.40 0.85 -10.43
CA PHE A 209 2.10 -0.27 -11.06
C PHE A 209 1.09 -1.18 -11.76
N ARG A 210 1.33 -1.47 -13.03
CA ARG A 210 0.52 -2.37 -13.86
C ARG A 210 1.24 -3.70 -14.05
N ALA A 211 0.68 -4.77 -13.52
CA ALA A 211 1.24 -6.11 -13.68
C ALA A 211 1.33 -6.52 -15.16
N ALA A 212 0.30 -6.17 -15.95
CA ALA A 212 0.23 -6.51 -17.37
C ALA A 212 1.37 -5.94 -18.22
N THR A 213 1.97 -4.81 -17.81
CA THR A 213 3.07 -4.17 -18.56
C THR A 213 4.39 -4.16 -17.80
N GLY A 214 4.40 -4.50 -16.52
CA GLY A 214 5.55 -4.38 -15.64
C GLY A 214 6.02 -2.94 -15.43
N LYS A 215 5.13 -1.95 -15.64
CA LYS A 215 5.48 -0.52 -15.60
C LYS A 215 4.66 0.24 -14.58
N VAL A 216 5.24 1.34 -14.09
CA VAL A 216 4.52 2.32 -13.31
C VAL A 216 3.98 3.42 -14.22
N GLU A 217 2.67 3.63 -14.16
CA GLU A 217 1.96 4.78 -14.72
C GLU A 217 1.97 5.90 -13.67
N TRP A 218 2.83 6.89 -13.84
CA TRP A 218 2.96 8.00 -12.89
C TRP A 218 1.91 9.09 -13.14
N ALA A 219 1.43 9.70 -12.06
CA ALA A 219 0.63 10.90 -12.14
C ALA A 219 1.47 12.08 -12.67
N PRO A 220 0.95 12.90 -13.61
CA PRO A 220 1.72 13.99 -14.23
C PRO A 220 2.34 14.97 -13.21
N TRP A 221 1.66 15.18 -12.09
CA TRP A 221 2.10 16.09 -11.03
C TRP A 221 3.23 15.53 -10.16
N TRP A 222 3.51 14.23 -10.20
CA TRP A 222 4.50 13.58 -9.33
C TRP A 222 5.90 13.57 -9.95
N THR A 223 5.99 13.30 -11.24
CA THR A 223 7.26 13.21 -11.98
C THR A 223 7.73 14.55 -12.55
N GLY A 224 6.92 15.60 -12.45
CA GLY A 224 7.16 16.92 -13.04
C GLY A 224 7.85 17.95 -12.14
N GLY A 225 8.54 17.52 -11.07
CA GLY A 225 9.19 18.39 -10.09
C GLY A 225 10.62 17.99 -9.76
#